data_AF-A0A2V6AQC3-F1
#
_entry.id   AF-A0A2V6AQC3-F1
#
_cell.length_a   1.000
_cell.length_b   1.000
_cell.length_c   1.000
_cell.angle_alpha   90.00
_cell.angle_beta   90.00
_cell.angle_gamma   90.00
#
_symmetry.space_group_name_H-M   'P 1'
#
loop_
_entity.id
_entity.type
_entity.pdbx_description
1 polymer ?
#
loop_
_entity_poly.entity_id
_entity_poly.type
_entity_poly.pdbx_seq_one_letter_code
_entity_poly.pdbx_strand_id
1 'polypeptide(L)'
;MMRQKEAQAEETIVRPAGFSPVSSGMDIARPHIAKRKRRRRILFASGGALALIAITVALSHLKPAVPSVDRSTVWIDTVKRGPMVREVRGLGTLVPEEIRWVPANTEGRVEKIVVRPGTQVKADTVILELSSPELEQAAHDAESKLKAAEAEFTTLQAKLQRDLLDQESTTARVHSEYEQARMESETNEQLKKNGLVAELQYKTAQVKAGELANRDAIEQKRLTFARDSIEPQLAAKQAEVDQVKAAAQLKLDQVEALHVKAGMNGVLQQMPVDVGQRVKIGDNLARVADPTKLKAEI
;
A
#
# COMPACT_ATOMS: atom_id res chain seq x y z
N MET A 1 -83.88 -4.75 -92.76
CA MET A 1 -84.67 -5.03 -93.97
C MET A 1 -85.61 -6.20 -93.68
N MET A 2 -86.91 -6.01 -93.98
CA MET A 2 -87.99 -6.97 -94.32
C MET A 2 -88.07 -8.31 -93.55
N ARG A 3 -89.05 -8.54 -92.65
CA ARG A 3 -90.51 -8.81 -92.81
C ARG A 3 -90.90 -10.09 -93.57
N GLN A 4 -91.64 -10.95 -92.83
CA GLN A 4 -92.80 -11.78 -93.21
C GLN A 4 -92.50 -12.99 -94.14
N LYS A 5 -93.16 -14.17 -94.06
CA LYS A 5 -94.51 -14.55 -93.62
C LYS A 5 -94.65 -16.10 -93.56
N GLU A 6 -95.57 -16.58 -92.71
CA GLU A 6 -96.53 -17.73 -92.81
C GLU A 6 -96.25 -19.00 -93.66
N ALA A 7 -96.56 -20.18 -93.09
CA ALA A 7 -97.52 -21.18 -93.63
C ALA A 7 -97.74 -22.40 -92.69
N GLN A 8 -98.94 -23.00 -92.78
CA GLN A 8 -99.61 -23.97 -91.91
C GLN A 8 -99.49 -25.45 -92.39
N ALA A 9 -99.86 -26.41 -91.50
CA ALA A 9 -100.66 -27.66 -91.69
C ALA A 9 -100.28 -28.67 -90.56
N GLU A 10 -101.11 -29.29 -89.71
CA GLU A 10 -102.44 -29.97 -89.73
C GLU A 10 -102.35 -31.52 -89.77
N GLU A 11 -102.85 -32.20 -88.73
CA GLU A 11 -103.45 -33.58 -88.62
C GLU A 11 -103.42 -34.03 -87.14
N THR A 12 -104.49 -34.08 -86.33
CA THR A 12 -105.77 -34.85 -86.29
C THR A 12 -105.65 -36.29 -85.73
N ILE A 13 -106.65 -36.67 -84.89
CA ILE A 13 -107.20 -38.02 -84.53
C ILE A 13 -106.97 -38.42 -83.05
N VAL A 14 -107.90 -38.18 -82.09
CA VAL A 14 -109.21 -38.81 -81.73
C VAL A 14 -109.12 -39.63 -80.42
N ARG A 15 -110.10 -39.38 -79.53
CA ARG A 15 -110.34 -39.99 -78.21
C ARG A 15 -110.92 -41.41 -78.31
N PRO A 16 -110.98 -42.14 -77.18
CA PRO A 16 -112.29 -42.60 -76.74
C PRO A 16 -112.54 -42.50 -75.23
N ALA A 17 -113.82 -42.55 -74.88
CA ALA A 17 -114.37 -42.48 -73.54
C ALA A 17 -114.69 -43.88 -72.97
N GLY A 18 -114.69 -43.97 -71.63
CA GLY A 18 -115.55 -44.88 -70.86
C GLY A 18 -114.97 -46.23 -70.45
N PHE A 19 -114.75 -46.42 -69.14
CA PHE A 19 -115.03 -47.67 -68.44
C PHE A 19 -115.21 -47.44 -66.93
N SER A 20 -116.32 -47.95 -66.37
CA SER A 20 -116.68 -47.99 -64.95
C SER A 20 -116.08 -49.24 -64.25
N PRO A 21 -116.03 -49.31 -62.91
CA PRO A 21 -115.12 -50.21 -62.17
C PRO A 21 -115.75 -51.55 -61.76
N VAL A 22 -114.92 -52.61 -61.62
CA VAL A 22 -115.29 -53.88 -60.94
C VAL A 22 -114.09 -54.48 -60.18
N SER A 23 -114.24 -54.53 -58.85
CA SER A 23 -113.88 -55.56 -57.86
C SER A 23 -112.64 -56.49 -57.98
N SER A 24 -111.89 -56.48 -56.86
CA SER A 24 -111.12 -57.55 -56.20
C SER A 24 -109.79 -58.02 -56.79
N GLY A 25 -108.71 -57.66 -56.08
CA GLY A 25 -107.34 -58.15 -56.27
C GLY A 25 -106.48 -57.91 -55.03
N MET A 26 -106.91 -58.52 -53.92
CA MET A 26 -106.14 -58.92 -52.72
C MET A 26 -104.86 -58.13 -52.37
N ASP A 27 -104.97 -57.32 -51.32
CA ASP A 27 -103.87 -56.77 -50.53
C ASP A 27 -103.04 -57.92 -49.93
N ILE A 28 -101.85 -58.15 -50.51
CA ILE A 28 -100.80 -58.99 -49.93
C ILE A 28 -99.66 -58.06 -49.54
N ALA A 29 -99.77 -57.53 -48.33
CA ALA A 29 -98.68 -56.85 -47.65
C ALA A 29 -97.47 -57.80 -47.52
N ARG A 30 -96.45 -57.60 -48.36
CA ARG A 30 -95.12 -58.23 -48.22
C ARG A 30 -94.24 -57.34 -47.31
N PRO A 31 -94.10 -57.60 -45.99
CA PRO A 31 -93.60 -56.61 -45.03
C PRO A 31 -92.06 -56.48 -45.01
N HIS A 32 -91.33 -57.16 -45.90
CA HIS A 32 -89.88 -57.35 -45.73
C HIS A 32 -88.97 -56.51 -46.64
N ILE A 33 -89.53 -55.72 -47.59
CA ILE A 33 -88.73 -54.85 -48.50
C ILE A 33 -88.73 -53.37 -48.05
N ALA A 34 -89.82 -52.87 -47.46
CA ALA A 34 -89.90 -51.49 -46.96
C ALA A 34 -88.92 -51.21 -45.80
N LYS A 35 -88.68 -52.19 -44.92
CA LYS A 35 -87.71 -52.08 -43.81
C LYS A 35 -86.26 -51.98 -44.31
N ARG A 36 -85.88 -52.66 -45.40
CA ARG A 36 -84.51 -52.65 -45.96
C ARG A 36 -84.19 -51.34 -46.68
N LYS A 37 -85.14 -50.75 -47.41
CA LYS A 37 -84.97 -49.45 -48.11
C LYS A 37 -84.89 -48.28 -47.12
N ARG A 38 -85.67 -48.32 -46.03
CA ARG A 38 -85.60 -47.33 -44.94
C ARG A 38 -84.28 -47.43 -44.16
N ARG A 39 -83.80 -48.64 -43.85
CA ARG A 39 -82.48 -48.85 -43.22
C ARG A 39 -81.31 -48.37 -44.08
N ARG A 40 -81.32 -48.58 -45.40
CA ARG A 40 -80.27 -48.05 -46.30
C ARG A 40 -80.26 -46.52 -46.35
N ARG A 41 -81.42 -45.85 -46.42
CA ARG A 41 -81.48 -44.37 -46.36
C ARG A 41 -80.99 -43.83 -45.02
N ILE A 42 -81.35 -44.48 -43.91
CA ILE A 42 -80.86 -44.10 -42.58
C ILE A 42 -79.34 -44.30 -42.49
N LEU A 43 -78.79 -45.37 -43.07
CA LEU A 43 -77.33 -45.61 -43.13
C LEU A 43 -76.58 -44.58 -43.98
N PHE A 44 -77.11 -44.18 -45.13
CA PHE A 44 -76.49 -43.14 -45.95
C PHE A 44 -76.66 -41.75 -45.32
N ALA A 45 -77.80 -41.45 -44.69
CA ALA A 45 -78.01 -40.21 -43.96
C ALA A 45 -77.11 -40.13 -42.71
N SER A 46 -76.96 -41.24 -41.98
CA SER A 46 -76.04 -41.31 -40.83
C SER A 46 -74.59 -41.23 -41.27
N GLY A 47 -74.23 -41.87 -42.39
CA GLY A 47 -72.89 -41.77 -42.97
C GLY A 47 -72.55 -40.36 -43.46
N GLY A 48 -73.49 -39.69 -44.12
CA GLY A 48 -73.36 -38.29 -44.55
C GLY A 48 -73.26 -37.33 -43.36
N ALA A 49 -74.07 -37.54 -42.32
CA ALA A 49 -73.98 -36.78 -41.07
C ALA A 49 -72.64 -36.99 -40.35
N LEU A 50 -72.15 -38.23 -40.27
CA LEU A 50 -70.85 -38.55 -39.68
C LEU A 50 -69.70 -37.93 -40.48
N ALA A 51 -69.75 -37.95 -41.81
CA ALA A 51 -68.74 -37.33 -42.65
C ALA A 51 -68.72 -35.79 -42.48
N LEU A 52 -69.89 -35.15 -42.41
CA LEU A 52 -70.00 -33.73 -42.12
C LEU A 52 -69.40 -33.38 -40.76
N ILE A 53 -69.72 -34.15 -39.72
CA ILE A 53 -69.16 -33.95 -38.38
C ILE A 53 -67.64 -34.11 -38.39
N ALA A 54 -67.11 -35.15 -39.04
CA ALA A 54 -65.66 -35.37 -39.14
C ALA A 54 -64.93 -34.23 -39.86
N ILE A 55 -65.49 -33.72 -40.97
CA ILE A 55 -64.92 -32.58 -41.71
C ILE A 55 -64.94 -31.31 -40.85
N THR A 56 -66.02 -31.10 -40.10
CA THR A 56 -66.18 -29.91 -39.25
C THR A 56 -65.16 -29.94 -38.10
N VAL A 57 -64.94 -31.12 -37.50
CA VAL A 57 -63.94 -31.31 -36.43
C VAL A 57 -62.52 -31.21 -36.97
N ALA A 58 -62.25 -31.69 -38.19
CA ALA A 58 -60.94 -31.57 -38.82
C ALA A 58 -60.60 -30.10 -39.12
N LEU A 59 -61.54 -29.32 -39.64
CA LEU A 59 -61.37 -27.88 -39.90
C LEU A 59 -61.21 -27.06 -38.62
N SER A 60 -61.88 -27.43 -37.53
CA SER A 60 -61.77 -26.72 -36.24
C SER A 60 -60.45 -26.99 -35.50
N HIS A 61 -59.71 -28.03 -35.88
CA HIS A 61 -58.38 -28.33 -35.34
C HIS A 61 -57.23 -27.73 -36.16
N LEU A 62 -57.50 -26.99 -37.25
CA LEU A 62 -56.45 -26.17 -37.86
C LEU A 62 -56.11 -25.02 -36.93
N LYS A 63 -54.83 -24.92 -36.57
CA LYS A 63 -54.31 -23.85 -35.73
C LYS A 63 -54.70 -22.49 -36.30
N PRO A 64 -55.20 -21.56 -35.48
CA PRO A 64 -55.63 -20.25 -35.95
C PRO A 64 -54.47 -19.54 -36.66
N ALA A 65 -54.80 -18.83 -37.75
CA ALA A 65 -53.82 -18.04 -38.50
C ALA A 65 -53.13 -17.04 -37.56
N VAL A 66 -51.80 -17.00 -37.60
CA VAL A 66 -51.02 -16.01 -36.83
C VAL A 66 -51.54 -14.61 -37.14
N PRO A 67 -51.69 -13.72 -36.14
CA PRO A 67 -52.17 -12.37 -36.37
C PRO A 67 -51.29 -11.66 -37.39
N SER A 68 -51.87 -11.31 -38.54
CA SER A 68 -51.19 -10.53 -39.56
C SER A 68 -51.34 -9.04 -39.24
N VAL A 69 -50.22 -8.32 -39.17
CA VAL A 69 -50.19 -6.87 -38.98
C VAL A 69 -49.76 -6.23 -40.30
N ASP A 70 -50.41 -5.12 -40.67
CA ASP A 70 -50.11 -4.38 -41.90
C ASP A 70 -48.68 -3.81 -41.84
N ARG A 71 -47.87 -4.03 -42.88
CA ARG A 71 -46.47 -3.61 -42.93
C ARG A 71 -46.30 -2.10 -42.78
N SER A 72 -47.30 -1.33 -43.19
CA SER A 72 -47.31 0.14 -43.03
C SER A 72 -47.42 0.58 -41.57
N THR A 73 -47.90 -0.30 -40.68
CA THR A 73 -48.09 -0.01 -39.25
C THR A 73 -46.89 -0.40 -38.37
N VAL A 74 -45.86 -1.03 -38.96
CA VAL A 74 -44.70 -1.53 -38.21
C VAL A 74 -43.42 -0.89 -38.73
N TRP A 75 -42.69 -0.24 -37.84
CA TRP A 75 -41.34 0.23 -38.13
C TRP A 75 -40.37 -0.94 -37.99
N ILE A 76 -39.86 -1.43 -39.12
CA ILE A 76 -38.93 -2.57 -39.15
C ILE A 76 -37.53 -2.05 -39.44
N ASP A 77 -36.57 -2.42 -38.61
CA ASP A 77 -35.14 -2.15 -38.82
C ASP A 77 -34.31 -3.43 -38.65
N THR A 78 -33.10 -3.46 -39.21
CA THR A 78 -32.22 -4.63 -39.22
C THR A 78 -31.34 -4.65 -37.96
N VAL A 79 -31.44 -5.73 -37.18
CA VAL A 79 -30.57 -5.90 -36.00
C VAL A 79 -29.10 -6.02 -36.40
N LYS A 80 -28.23 -5.25 -35.75
CA LYS A 80 -26.78 -5.28 -35.96
C LYS A 80 -26.11 -5.83 -34.71
N ARG A 81 -25.18 -6.78 -34.87
CA ARG A 81 -24.32 -7.22 -33.77
C ARG A 81 -23.19 -6.20 -33.59
N GLY A 82 -22.99 -5.75 -32.36
CA GLY A 82 -21.95 -4.83 -31.97
C GLY A 82 -21.85 -4.73 -30.45
N PRO A 83 -20.80 -4.07 -29.92
CA PRO A 83 -20.69 -3.82 -28.48
C PRO A 83 -21.86 -2.95 -28.01
N MET A 84 -22.65 -3.45 -27.05
CA MET A 84 -23.68 -2.67 -26.37
C MET A 84 -23.06 -2.00 -25.15
N VAL A 85 -22.78 -0.69 -25.26
CA VAL A 85 -22.22 0.09 -24.14
C VAL A 85 -23.33 0.37 -23.13
N ARG A 86 -23.17 -0.13 -21.89
CA ARG A 86 -24.05 0.21 -20.77
C ARG A 86 -23.40 1.28 -19.91
N GLU A 87 -23.74 2.53 -20.16
CA GLU A 87 -23.32 3.65 -19.33
C GLU A 87 -24.18 3.70 -18.05
N VAL A 88 -23.55 3.60 -16.89
CA VAL A 88 -24.21 3.80 -15.60
C VAL A 88 -23.70 5.12 -15.04
N ARG A 89 -24.60 6.07 -14.81
CA ARG A 89 -24.26 7.35 -14.18
C ARG A 89 -24.29 7.16 -12.66
N GLY A 90 -23.15 7.37 -12.01
CA GLY A 90 -23.03 7.41 -10.56
C GLY A 90 -22.58 8.80 -10.12
N LEU A 91 -23.05 9.24 -8.94
CA LEU A 91 -22.49 10.40 -8.27
C LEU A 91 -21.24 9.93 -7.53
N GLY A 92 -20.14 10.67 -7.66
CA GLY A 92 -18.90 10.40 -6.93
C GLY A 92 -18.27 11.71 -6.47
N THR A 93 -17.34 11.62 -5.53
CA THR A 93 -16.58 12.76 -5.01
C THR A 93 -15.10 12.61 -5.35
N LEU A 94 -14.43 13.75 -5.57
CA LEU A 94 -12.98 13.76 -5.81
C LEU A 94 -12.25 13.89 -4.48
N VAL A 95 -11.46 12.88 -4.15
CA VAL A 95 -10.65 12.82 -2.92
C VAL A 95 -9.18 12.80 -3.30
N PRO A 96 -8.29 13.51 -2.57
CA PRO A 96 -6.86 13.42 -2.80
C PRO A 96 -6.33 11.99 -2.75
N GLU A 97 -5.42 11.68 -3.66
CA GLU A 97 -4.75 10.37 -3.70
C GLU A 97 -3.75 10.24 -2.54
N GLU A 98 -2.96 11.30 -2.29
CA GLU A 98 -1.93 11.34 -1.25
C GLU A 98 -2.43 12.12 -0.02
N ILE A 99 -2.65 11.39 1.07
CA ILE A 99 -3.05 11.95 2.38
C ILE A 99 -2.05 11.47 3.43
N ARG A 100 -1.51 12.39 4.21
CA ARG A 100 -0.60 12.09 5.33
C ARG A 100 -1.14 12.66 6.63
N TRP A 101 -1.20 11.80 7.64
CA TRP A 101 -1.35 12.23 9.02
C TRP A 101 0.02 12.56 9.60
N VAL A 102 0.11 13.70 10.27
CA VAL A 102 1.28 14.13 11.02
C VAL A 102 1.04 13.74 12.48
N PRO A 103 1.70 12.71 13.00
CA PRO A 103 1.59 12.33 14.40
C PRO A 103 2.46 13.24 15.28
N ALA A 104 2.16 13.25 16.58
CA ALA A 104 3.07 13.81 17.58
C ALA A 104 4.26 12.88 17.83
N ASN A 105 5.48 13.36 17.64
CA ASN A 105 6.70 12.58 17.90
C ASN A 105 7.09 12.60 19.39
N THR A 106 6.68 13.62 20.12
CA THR A 106 6.99 13.86 21.53
C THR A 106 5.72 14.21 22.29
N GLU A 107 5.70 13.89 23.58
CA GLU A 107 4.62 14.34 24.47
C GLU A 107 4.81 15.82 24.82
N GLY A 108 3.70 16.56 24.83
CA GLY A 108 3.73 17.99 25.12
C GLY A 108 2.33 18.61 25.19
N ARG A 109 2.29 19.90 25.49
CA ARG A 109 1.08 20.71 25.45
C ARG A 109 1.11 21.62 24.23
N VAL A 110 0.02 21.69 23.46
CA VAL A 110 -0.11 22.65 22.36
C VAL A 110 -0.03 24.06 22.91
N GLU A 111 1.05 24.77 22.59
CA GLU A 111 1.26 26.15 23.01
C GLU A 111 0.65 27.11 22.00
N LYS A 112 0.90 26.86 20.72
CA LYS A 112 0.47 27.74 19.65
C LYS A 112 0.19 26.99 18.35
N ILE A 113 -0.88 27.41 17.68
CA ILE A 113 -1.20 27.00 16.32
C ILE A 113 -0.73 28.10 15.38
N VAL A 114 0.26 27.80 14.54
CA VAL A 114 0.87 28.76 13.62
C VAL A 114 0.05 28.85 12.33
N VAL A 115 -0.42 27.71 11.81
CA VAL A 115 -1.15 27.62 10.54
C VAL A 115 -2.54 27.04 10.77
N ARG A 116 -3.55 27.66 10.14
CA ARG A 116 -4.94 27.18 10.20
C ARG A 116 -5.28 26.26 9.02
N PRO A 117 -6.22 25.31 9.20
CA PRO A 117 -6.72 24.48 8.11
C PRO A 117 -7.21 25.33 6.92
N GLY A 118 -6.98 24.82 5.70
CA GLY A 118 -7.24 25.51 4.43
C GLY A 118 -6.02 26.21 3.83
N THR A 119 -4.92 26.33 4.58
CA THR A 119 -3.68 26.98 4.10
C THR A 119 -2.79 26.00 3.34
N GLN A 120 -2.12 26.48 2.29
CA GLN A 120 -1.06 25.72 1.59
C GLN A 120 0.21 25.71 2.45
N VAL A 121 0.79 24.52 2.62
CA VAL A 121 2.00 24.28 3.42
C VAL A 121 3.06 23.58 2.59
N LYS A 122 4.32 23.87 2.89
CA LYS A 122 5.48 23.11 2.39
C LYS A 122 5.88 22.07 3.41
N ALA A 123 6.71 21.10 3.02
CA ALA A 123 7.18 20.04 3.90
C ALA A 123 7.82 20.56 5.21
N ASP A 124 8.57 21.66 5.14
CA ASP A 124 9.25 22.25 6.31
C ASP A 124 8.40 23.30 7.06
N THR A 125 7.17 23.57 6.63
CA THR A 125 6.32 24.56 7.29
C THR A 125 5.86 24.05 8.65
N VAL A 126 6.14 24.83 9.70
CA VAL A 126 5.68 24.57 11.07
C VAL A 126 4.17 24.84 11.16
N ILE A 127 3.41 23.83 11.56
CA ILE A 127 1.95 23.89 11.71
C ILE A 127 1.58 24.35 13.11
N LEU A 128 2.21 23.75 14.12
CA LEU A 128 1.96 24.03 15.53
C LEU A 128 3.24 23.85 16.36
N GLU A 129 3.25 24.50 17.51
CA GLU A 129 4.32 24.48 18.50
C GLU A 129 3.81 23.78 19.77
N LEU A 130 4.54 22.76 20.19
CA LEU A 130 4.33 22.08 21.46
C LEU A 130 5.30 22.65 22.50
N SER A 131 4.84 22.72 23.75
CA SER A 131 5.68 23.04 24.91
C SER A 131 5.87 21.79 25.75
N SER A 132 7.10 21.54 26.17
CA SER A 132 7.43 20.46 27.12
C SER A 132 8.61 20.87 27.99
N PRO A 133 8.35 21.50 29.15
CA PRO A 133 9.41 21.94 30.06
C PRO A 133 10.30 20.78 30.54
N GLU A 134 9.73 19.57 30.68
CA GLU A 134 10.45 18.36 31.05
C GLU A 134 11.47 17.95 29.98
N LEU A 135 11.10 18.09 28.71
CA LEU A 135 11.98 17.75 27.59
C LEU A 135 13.09 18.78 27.40
N GLU A 136 12.78 20.06 27.55
CA GLU A 136 13.77 21.16 27.54
C GLU A 136 14.79 20.98 28.68
N GLN A 137 14.32 20.69 29.89
CA GLN A 137 15.20 20.40 31.02
C GLN A 137 16.08 19.17 30.72
N ALA A 138 15.50 18.09 30.18
CA ALA A 138 16.26 16.89 29.84
C ALA A 138 17.32 17.15 28.74
N ALA A 139 17.05 18.05 27.79
CA ALA A 139 18.02 18.46 26.78
C ALA A 139 19.16 19.28 27.40
N HIS A 140 18.85 20.25 28.27
CA HIS A 140 19.87 21.01 29.00
C HIS A 140 20.74 20.13 29.90
N ASP A 141 20.15 19.14 30.58
CA ASP A 141 20.89 18.18 31.40
C ASP A 141 21.82 17.31 30.53
N ALA A 142 21.37 16.90 29.34
CA ALA A 142 22.17 16.11 28.41
C ALA A 142 23.33 16.93 27.82
N GLU A 143 23.10 18.20 27.47
CA GLU A 143 24.14 19.13 27.02
C GLU A 143 25.18 19.39 28.12
N SER A 144 24.73 19.55 29.37
CA SER A 144 25.61 19.71 30.52
C SER A 144 26.48 18.47 30.76
N LYS A 145 25.93 17.27 30.58
CA LYS A 145 26.69 16.01 30.64
C LYS A 145 27.72 15.91 29.52
N LEU A 146 27.40 16.34 28.30
CA LEU A 146 28.36 16.40 27.21
C LEU A 146 29.54 17.31 27.55
N LYS A 147 29.25 18.54 28.01
CA LYS A 147 30.28 19.49 28.44
C LYS A 147 31.17 18.93 29.57
N ALA A 148 30.57 18.22 30.53
CA ALA A 148 31.33 17.55 31.58
C ALA A 148 32.26 16.46 31.01
N ALA A 149 31.77 15.62 30.10
CA ALA A 149 32.56 14.57 29.46
C ALA A 149 33.72 15.14 28.62
N GLU A 150 33.49 16.24 27.88
CA GLU A 150 34.54 16.95 27.13
C GLU A 150 35.62 17.54 28.06
N ALA A 151 35.21 18.10 29.19
CA ALA A 151 36.13 18.60 30.21
C ALA A 151 36.96 17.48 30.85
N GLU A 152 36.34 16.32 31.11
CA GLU A 152 37.04 15.13 31.60
C GLU A 152 38.05 14.61 30.58
N PHE A 153 37.69 14.56 29.29
CA PHE A 153 38.60 14.17 28.21
C PHE A 153 39.82 15.09 28.15
N THR A 154 39.59 16.41 28.20
CA THR A 154 40.67 17.42 28.20
C THR A 154 41.56 17.28 29.44
N THR A 155 40.96 17.03 30.60
CA THR A 155 41.69 16.81 31.86
C THR A 155 42.54 15.54 31.80
N LEU A 156 42.00 14.46 31.22
CA LEU A 156 42.71 13.20 31.02
C LEU A 156 43.90 13.40 30.06
N GLN A 157 43.70 14.11 28.95
CA GLN A 157 44.77 14.43 28.01
C GLN A 157 45.90 15.20 28.69
N ALA A 158 45.58 16.25 29.44
CA ALA A 158 46.57 17.02 30.18
C ALA A 158 47.30 16.16 31.24
N LYS A 159 46.58 15.24 31.89
CA LYS A 159 47.18 14.30 32.85
C LYS A 159 48.16 13.35 32.17
N LEU A 160 47.75 12.68 31.10
CA LEU A 160 48.61 11.76 30.34
C LEU A 160 49.86 12.46 29.79
N GLN A 161 49.72 13.70 29.33
CA GLN A 161 50.86 14.49 28.87
C GLN A 161 51.84 14.82 30.01
N ARG A 162 51.35 15.18 31.20
CA ARG A 162 52.21 15.39 32.38
C ARG A 162 52.93 14.11 32.78
N ASP A 163 52.20 13.01 32.88
CA ASP A 163 52.74 11.70 33.26
C ASP A 163 53.82 11.25 32.25
N LEU A 164 53.64 11.54 30.95
CA LEU A 164 54.63 11.30 29.91
C LEU A 164 55.90 12.14 30.11
N LEU A 165 55.76 13.44 30.37
CA LEU A 165 56.90 14.34 30.61
C LEU A 165 57.70 13.94 31.86
N ASP A 166 57.02 13.49 32.91
CA ASP A 166 57.67 12.99 34.13
C ASP A 166 58.46 11.70 33.85
N GLN A 167 57.92 10.80 33.02
CA GLN A 167 58.61 9.59 32.57
C GLN A 167 59.81 9.92 31.66
N GLU A 168 59.68 10.92 30.78
CA GLU A 168 60.78 11.41 29.95
C GLU A 168 61.92 11.99 30.79
N SER A 169 61.59 12.83 31.78
CA SER A 169 62.56 13.40 32.73
C SER A 169 63.31 12.31 33.51
N THR A 170 62.57 11.30 33.98
CA THR A 170 63.15 10.15 34.69
C THR A 170 64.07 9.33 33.79
N THR A 171 63.65 9.07 32.55
CA THR A 171 64.46 8.33 31.56
C THR A 171 65.73 9.11 31.21
N ALA A 172 65.63 10.42 30.97
CA ALA A 172 66.77 11.27 30.67
C ALA A 172 67.80 11.33 31.81
N ARG A 173 67.32 11.35 33.07
CA ARG A 173 68.18 11.27 34.26
C ARG A 173 68.93 9.94 34.33
N VAL A 174 68.23 8.82 34.19
CA VAL A 174 68.84 7.47 34.22
C VAL A 174 69.83 7.29 33.07
N HIS A 175 69.48 7.77 31.88
CA HIS A 175 70.37 7.74 30.72
C HIS A 175 71.65 8.54 30.97
N SER A 176 71.54 9.74 31.56
CA SER A 176 72.71 10.56 31.93
C SER A 176 73.58 9.88 32.99
N GLU A 177 72.97 9.23 33.99
CA GLU A 177 73.69 8.45 35.01
C GLU A 177 74.43 7.26 34.38
N TYR A 178 73.79 6.56 33.43
CA TYR A 178 74.40 5.46 32.67
C TYR A 178 75.61 5.93 31.86
N GLU A 179 75.48 7.00 31.08
CA GLU A 179 76.58 7.53 30.26
C GLU A 179 77.78 7.96 31.13
N GLN A 180 77.53 8.56 32.30
CA GLN A 180 78.59 8.88 33.26
C GLN A 180 79.30 7.63 33.78
N ALA A 181 78.54 6.61 34.22
CA ALA A 181 79.12 5.37 34.72
C ALA A 181 79.85 4.57 33.63
N ARG A 182 79.36 4.64 32.38
CA ARG A 182 80.01 4.06 31.21
C ARG A 182 81.36 4.72 30.95
N MET A 183 81.41 6.06 30.88
CA MET A 183 82.66 6.79 30.70
C MET A 183 83.67 6.50 31.83
N GLU A 184 83.19 6.41 33.09
CA GLU A 184 84.01 6.05 34.24
C GLU A 184 84.59 4.62 34.11
N SER A 185 83.76 3.65 33.70
CA SER A 185 84.20 2.27 33.44
C SER A 185 85.22 2.20 32.30
N GLU A 186 84.97 2.88 31.18
CA GLU A 186 85.88 2.91 30.02
C GLU A 186 87.23 3.56 30.38
N THR A 187 87.20 4.64 31.16
CA THR A 187 88.43 5.31 31.66
C THR A 187 89.21 4.39 32.60
N ASN A 188 88.54 3.74 33.56
CA ASN A 188 89.17 2.81 34.49
C ASN A 188 89.72 1.56 33.78
N GLU A 189 89.11 1.12 32.67
CA GLU A 189 89.64 0.05 31.84
C GLU A 189 91.00 0.44 31.23
N GLN A 190 91.11 1.65 30.69
CA GLN A 190 92.36 2.17 30.12
C GLN A 190 93.44 2.34 31.21
N LEU A 191 93.10 2.87 32.38
CA LEU A 191 94.03 3.03 33.50
C LEU A 191 94.50 1.69 34.05
N LYS A 192 93.62 0.67 34.11
CA LYS A 192 93.98 -0.69 34.51
C LYS A 192 95.00 -1.31 33.55
N LYS A 193 94.87 -1.11 32.23
CA LYS A 193 95.85 -1.60 31.23
C LYS A 193 97.25 -1.02 31.49
N ASN A 194 97.33 0.16 32.07
CA ASN A 194 98.57 0.84 32.45
C ASN A 194 99.01 0.56 33.91
N GLY A 195 98.28 -0.28 34.66
CA GLY A 195 98.57 -0.59 36.06
C GLY A 195 98.29 0.53 37.07
N LEU A 196 97.49 1.54 36.68
CA LEU A 196 97.26 2.77 37.45
C LEU A 196 96.02 2.74 38.36
N VAL A 197 95.23 1.67 38.34
CA VAL A 197 93.98 1.51 39.11
C VAL A 197 93.87 0.10 39.69
N ALA A 198 93.28 -0.02 40.88
CA ALA A 198 93.06 -1.31 41.53
C ALA A 198 92.01 -2.16 40.79
N GLU A 199 92.20 -3.48 40.71
CA GLU A 199 91.26 -4.38 40.02
C GLU A 199 89.83 -4.29 40.60
N LEU A 200 89.71 -4.14 41.92
CA LEU A 200 88.43 -3.98 42.60
C LEU A 200 87.70 -2.71 42.12
N GLN A 201 88.39 -1.57 41.98
CA GLN A 201 87.78 -0.33 41.50
C GLN A 201 87.26 -0.47 40.06
N TYR A 202 88.05 -1.08 39.18
CA TYR A 202 87.61 -1.38 37.81
C TYR A 202 86.37 -2.27 37.79
N LYS A 203 86.36 -3.38 38.55
CA LYS A 203 85.20 -4.28 38.61
C LYS A 203 83.94 -3.59 39.16
N THR A 204 84.09 -2.74 40.17
CA THR A 204 82.96 -1.96 40.72
C THR A 204 82.40 -1.00 39.68
N ALA A 205 83.25 -0.27 38.95
CA ALA A 205 82.81 0.63 37.88
C ALA A 205 82.12 -0.14 36.74
N GLN A 206 82.65 -1.31 36.36
CA GLN A 206 82.07 -2.17 35.34
C GLN A 206 80.67 -2.69 35.75
N VAL A 207 80.51 -3.14 36.99
CA VAL A 207 79.21 -3.61 37.51
C VAL A 207 78.20 -2.47 37.57
N LYS A 208 78.61 -1.29 38.05
CA LYS A 208 77.75 -0.10 38.10
C LYS A 208 77.28 0.34 36.71
N ALA A 209 78.17 0.35 35.72
CA ALA A 209 77.81 0.65 34.34
C ALA A 209 76.82 -0.39 33.77
N GLY A 210 77.03 -1.68 34.06
CA GLY A 210 76.10 -2.75 33.65
C GLY A 210 74.72 -2.66 34.31
N GLU A 211 74.66 -2.30 35.60
CA GLU A 211 73.41 -2.07 36.32
C GLU A 211 72.62 -0.92 35.70
N LEU A 212 73.28 0.23 35.48
CA LEU A 212 72.64 1.42 34.90
C LEU A 212 72.25 1.21 33.43
N ALA A 213 73.01 0.41 32.67
CA ALA A 213 72.63 0.03 31.30
C ALA A 213 71.30 -0.74 31.28
N ASN A 214 71.16 -1.73 32.17
CA ASN A 214 69.92 -2.49 32.30
C ASN A 214 68.75 -1.59 32.73
N ARG A 215 69.01 -0.64 33.64
CA ARG A 215 68.01 0.31 34.12
C ARG A 215 67.56 1.28 33.01
N ASP A 216 68.48 1.84 32.24
CA ASP A 216 68.19 2.71 31.09
C ASP A 216 67.33 1.97 30.05
N ALA A 217 67.71 0.74 29.70
CA ALA A 217 66.92 -0.08 28.78
C ALA A 217 65.50 -0.38 29.27
N ILE A 218 65.30 -0.53 30.58
CA ILE A 218 63.97 -0.71 31.18
C ILE A 218 63.16 0.60 31.11
N GLU A 219 63.75 1.73 31.50
CA GLU A 219 63.04 3.02 31.48
C GLU A 219 62.69 3.46 30.05
N GLN A 220 63.55 3.18 29.06
CA GLN A 220 63.23 3.40 27.65
C GLN A 220 62.02 2.58 27.21
N LYS A 221 61.94 1.28 27.57
CA LYS A 221 60.78 0.43 27.28
C LYS A 221 59.51 0.93 27.98
N ARG A 222 59.63 1.46 29.20
CA ARG A 222 58.50 2.06 29.93
C ARG A 222 58.04 3.34 29.25
N LEU A 223 58.96 4.17 28.76
CA LEU A 223 58.64 5.37 28.01
C LEU A 223 57.93 5.07 26.68
N THR A 224 58.42 4.09 25.91
CA THR A 224 57.74 3.68 24.67
C THR A 224 56.35 3.13 24.96
N PHE A 225 56.21 2.26 25.95
CA PHE A 225 54.91 1.74 26.36
C PHE A 225 53.95 2.85 26.83
N ALA A 226 54.45 3.82 27.61
CA ALA A 226 53.66 4.96 28.03
C ALA A 226 53.13 5.74 26.83
N ARG A 227 53.98 6.07 25.85
CA ARG A 227 53.58 6.75 24.60
C ARG A 227 52.55 5.95 23.82
N ASP A 228 52.80 4.67 23.59
CA ASP A 228 51.90 3.80 22.82
C ASP A 228 50.55 3.58 23.53
N SER A 229 50.52 3.69 24.86
CA SER A 229 49.29 3.51 25.65
C SER A 229 48.38 4.74 25.70
N ILE A 230 48.86 5.93 25.32
CA ILE A 230 48.09 7.18 25.39
C ILE A 230 46.95 7.18 24.36
N GLU A 231 47.25 6.85 23.11
CA GLU A 231 46.26 6.88 22.03
C GLU A 231 45.07 5.94 22.31
N PRO A 232 45.26 4.67 22.72
CA PRO A 232 44.15 3.80 23.11
C PRO A 232 43.32 4.33 24.28
N GLN A 233 43.96 4.97 25.28
CA GLN A 233 43.25 5.54 26.43
C GLN A 233 42.41 6.76 26.04
N LEU A 234 42.98 7.64 25.21
CA LEU A 234 42.24 8.79 24.67
C LEU A 234 41.12 8.32 23.74
N ALA A 235 41.36 7.35 22.87
CA ALA A 235 40.34 6.81 21.98
C ALA A 235 39.16 6.21 22.77
N ALA A 236 39.44 5.48 23.86
CA ALA A 236 38.41 4.93 24.74
C ALA A 236 37.57 6.04 25.39
N LYS A 237 38.20 7.11 25.90
CA LYS A 237 37.48 8.23 26.50
C LYS A 237 36.75 9.09 25.46
N GLN A 238 37.30 9.23 24.25
CA GLN A 238 36.64 9.90 23.13
C GLN A 238 35.36 9.17 22.71
N ALA A 239 35.39 7.84 22.65
CA ALA A 239 34.20 7.05 22.35
C ALA A 239 33.07 7.25 23.39
N GLU A 240 33.43 7.44 24.67
CA GLU A 240 32.48 7.81 25.72
C GLU A 240 31.88 9.21 25.48
N VAL A 241 32.71 10.19 25.11
CA VAL A 241 32.25 11.54 24.73
C VAL A 241 31.29 11.47 23.53
N ASP A 242 31.63 10.69 22.50
CA ASP A 242 30.81 10.54 21.30
C ASP A 242 29.45 9.87 21.63
N GLN A 243 29.43 8.91 22.54
CA GLN A 243 28.20 8.30 23.03
C GLN A 243 27.30 9.32 23.74
N VAL A 244 27.88 10.13 24.64
CA VAL A 244 27.13 11.18 25.35
C VAL A 244 26.67 12.27 24.38
N LYS A 245 27.48 12.60 23.38
CA LYS A 245 27.13 13.55 22.32
C LYS A 245 25.95 13.07 21.49
N ALA A 246 25.93 11.80 21.09
CA ALA A 246 24.80 11.22 20.37
C ALA A 246 23.51 11.24 21.21
N ALA A 247 23.61 10.99 22.53
CA ALA A 247 22.48 11.07 23.44
C ALA A 247 21.97 12.52 23.61
N ALA A 248 22.87 13.50 23.69
CA ALA A 248 22.52 14.92 23.76
C ALA A 248 21.86 15.39 22.46
N GLN A 249 22.41 14.99 21.30
CA GLN A 249 21.83 15.32 20.00
C GLN A 249 20.41 14.76 19.86
N LEU A 250 20.19 13.51 20.28
CA LEU A 250 18.85 12.92 20.27
C LEU A 250 17.85 13.73 21.11
N LYS A 251 18.29 14.30 22.24
CA LYS A 251 17.43 15.15 23.08
C LYS A 251 17.16 16.51 22.44
N LEU A 252 18.15 17.10 21.79
CA LEU A 252 17.96 18.34 21.01
C LEU A 252 17.00 18.12 19.83
N ASP A 253 17.15 17.02 19.10
CA ASP A 253 16.26 16.65 17.99
C ASP A 253 14.81 16.44 18.49
N GLN A 254 14.64 15.91 19.71
CA GLN A 254 13.33 15.79 20.35
C GLN A 254 12.73 17.17 20.69
N VAL A 255 13.55 18.13 21.15
CA VAL A 255 13.09 19.51 21.38
C VAL A 255 12.74 20.19 20.05
N GLU A 256 13.51 19.98 18.98
CA GLU A 256 13.14 20.46 17.66
C GLU A 256 11.83 19.83 17.16
N ALA A 257 11.58 18.55 17.47
CA ALA A 257 10.34 17.86 17.13
C ALA A 257 9.09 18.40 17.85
N LEU A 258 9.25 19.25 18.88
CA LEU A 258 8.14 20.04 19.43
C LEU A 258 7.58 21.04 18.41
N HIS A 259 8.39 21.46 17.43
CA HIS A 259 7.94 22.25 16.29
C HIS A 259 7.45 21.32 15.19
N VAL A 260 6.14 21.06 15.19
CA VAL A 260 5.53 20.06 14.32
C VAL A 260 5.41 20.61 12.90
N LYS A 261 6.15 19.99 11.97
CA LYS A 261 6.20 20.35 10.55
C LYS A 261 5.19 19.54 9.73
N ALA A 262 4.79 20.06 8.57
CA ALA A 262 3.83 19.41 7.68
C ALA A 262 4.32 18.09 7.05
N GLY A 263 5.63 17.94 6.83
CA GLY A 263 6.25 16.72 6.31
C GLY A 263 5.95 16.40 4.83
N MET A 264 5.04 17.13 4.18
CA MET A 264 4.79 17.09 2.75
C MET A 264 4.27 18.44 2.25
N ASN A 265 4.37 18.68 0.94
CA ASN A 265 3.74 19.83 0.31
C ASN A 265 2.25 19.53 0.08
N GLY A 266 1.37 20.47 0.40
CA GLY A 266 -0.06 20.27 0.21
C GLY A 266 -0.91 21.31 0.92
N VAL A 267 -2.16 20.96 1.21
CA VAL A 267 -3.09 21.78 1.97
C VAL A 267 -3.41 21.10 3.30
N LEU A 268 -3.35 21.87 4.38
CA LEU A 268 -3.76 21.40 5.71
C LEU A 268 -5.29 21.24 5.74
N GLN A 269 -5.81 20.02 5.80
CA GLN A 269 -7.25 19.75 5.76
C GLN A 269 -7.90 19.79 7.14
N GLN A 270 -7.27 19.14 8.12
CA GLN A 270 -7.84 18.93 9.45
C GLN A 270 -6.74 19.02 10.51
N MET A 271 -7.11 19.51 11.68
CA MET A 271 -6.25 19.61 12.85
C MET A 271 -7.14 19.46 14.10
N PRO A 272 -7.31 18.25 14.63
CA PRO A 272 -8.24 17.95 15.72
C PRO A 272 -7.63 18.24 17.10
N VAL A 273 -6.86 19.33 17.23
CA VAL A 273 -6.21 19.73 18.47
C VAL A 273 -6.41 21.20 18.76
N ASP A 274 -6.62 21.53 20.04
CA ASP A 274 -6.82 22.89 20.51
C ASP A 274 -5.62 23.40 21.32
N VAL A 275 -5.45 24.73 21.35
CA VAL A 275 -4.41 25.37 22.19
C VAL A 275 -4.66 25.04 23.66
N GLY A 276 -3.61 24.60 24.35
CA GLY A 276 -3.66 24.18 25.75
C GLY A 276 -3.93 22.69 25.98
N GLN A 277 -4.30 21.94 24.93
CA GLN A 277 -4.50 20.50 25.00
C GLN A 277 -3.16 19.76 25.18
N ARG A 278 -3.17 18.70 25.99
CA ARG A 278 -2.02 17.78 26.11
C ARG A 278 -2.13 16.68 25.07
N VAL A 279 -1.02 16.40 24.41
CA VAL A 279 -0.90 15.44 23.32
C VAL A 279 0.16 14.40 23.69
N LYS A 280 -0.12 13.14 23.41
CA LYS A 280 0.80 12.02 23.61
C LYS A 280 1.50 11.64 22.31
N ILE A 281 2.60 10.91 22.44
CA ILE A 281 3.32 10.35 21.29
C ILE A 281 2.36 9.46 20.48
N GLY A 282 2.32 9.69 19.16
CA GLY A 282 1.47 8.97 18.22
C GLY A 282 0.09 9.56 17.99
N ASP A 283 -0.32 10.58 18.75
CA ASP A 283 -1.60 11.26 18.51
C ASP A 283 -1.58 12.01 17.18
N ASN A 284 -2.69 11.96 16.45
CA ASN A 284 -2.82 12.61 15.14
C ASN A 284 -3.03 14.12 15.32
N LEU A 285 -2.04 14.91 14.93
CA LEU A 285 -2.06 16.37 15.08
C LEU A 285 -2.67 17.08 13.88
N ALA A 286 -2.28 16.66 12.68
CA ALA A 286 -2.67 17.34 11.45
C ALA A 286 -2.83 16.37 10.29
N ARG A 287 -3.71 16.70 9.35
CA ARG A 287 -3.90 15.98 8.08
C ARG A 287 -3.53 16.90 6.93
N VAL A 288 -2.52 16.51 6.17
CA VAL A 288 -2.07 17.22 4.97
C VAL A 288 -2.40 16.36 3.74
N ALA A 289 -2.91 16.99 2.69
CA ALA A 289 -3.21 16.31 1.44
C ALA A 289 -2.71 17.12 0.24
N ASP A 290 -2.23 16.41 -0.79
CA ASP A 290 -1.83 17.04 -2.04
C ASP A 290 -3.05 17.31 -2.94
N PRO A 291 -3.35 18.57 -3.30
CA PRO A 291 -4.49 18.88 -4.15
C PRO A 291 -4.29 18.55 -5.64
N THR A 292 -3.07 18.20 -6.08
CA THR A 292 -2.74 18.05 -7.51
C THR A 292 -3.21 16.72 -8.11
N LYS A 293 -3.27 15.65 -7.30
CA LYS A 293 -3.72 14.32 -7.74
C LYS A 293 -4.98 13.92 -6.97
N LEU A 294 -6.08 13.78 -7.69
CA LEU A 294 -7.38 13.42 -7.14
C LEU A 294 -7.87 12.11 -7.76
N LYS A 295 -8.44 11.23 -6.95
CA LYS A 295 -9.16 10.04 -7.40
C LYS A 295 -10.66 10.23 -7.17
N ALA A 296 -11.46 9.66 -8.06
CA ALA A 296 -12.91 9.61 -7.90
C ALA A 296 -13.29 8.44 -7.00
N GLU A 297 -14.04 8.72 -5.93
CA GLU A 297 -14.68 7.75 -5.05
C GLU A 297 -16.18 7.78 -5.33
N ILE A 298 -16.75 6.64 -5.74
CA ILE A 298 -18.15 6.46 -6.18
C ILE A 298 -18.89 5.64 -5.13
#